data_AF-A0A2X2BM28-F1
#
_entry.id   AF-A0A2X2BM28-F1
#
_cell.length_a   1.000
_cell.length_b   1.000
_cell.length_c   1.000
_cell.angle_alpha   90.00
_cell.angle_beta   90.00
_cell.angle_gamma   90.00
#
_symmetry.space_group_name_H-M   'P 1'
#
loop_
_entity.id
_entity.type
_entity.pdbx_description
1 polymer ?
#
loop_
_entity_poly.entity_id
_entity_poly.type
_entity_poly.pdbx_seq_one_letter_code
_entity_poly.pdbx_strand_id
1 'polypeptide(L)'
;MCDEGAITIEDNRFIIDEKRCTGCMNCQVVCFPKSIKVVEQIAKNSTPTHYHYYDAQCDKCRLAFFAWEPNATLCPICTQHQKQGWL
;
A
#
# COMPACT_ATOMS: atom_id res chain seq x y z
N MET A 1 5.81 10.11 1.04
CA MET A 1 4.49 10.78 1.01
C MET A 1 4.27 11.39 -0.37
N CYS A 2 3.02 11.59 -0.81
CA CYS A 2 2.65 12.11 -2.12
C CYS A 2 1.95 13.47 -2.00
N ASP A 3 2.68 14.55 -2.25
CA ASP A 3 2.16 15.92 -2.07
C ASP A 3 1.14 16.32 -3.14
N GLU A 4 1.22 15.67 -4.31
CA GLU A 4 0.30 15.87 -5.43
C GLU A 4 -1.08 15.25 -5.20
N GLY A 5 -1.23 14.45 -4.13
CA GLY A 5 -2.46 13.72 -3.81
C GLY A 5 -2.83 12.62 -4.83
N ALA A 6 -1.86 12.12 -5.58
CA ALA A 6 -2.03 10.94 -6.44
C ALA A 6 -2.20 9.65 -5.63
N ILE A 7 -1.82 9.66 -4.34
CA ILE A 7 -2.01 8.55 -3.40
C ILE A 7 -2.65 9.12 -2.15
N THR A 8 -3.80 8.58 -1.75
CA THR A 8 -4.54 8.97 -0.55
C THR A 8 -4.90 7.73 0.28
N ILE A 9 -4.81 7.84 1.61
CA ILE A 9 -5.19 6.76 2.54
C ILE A 9 -6.14 7.37 3.57
N GLU A 10 -7.42 7.08 3.44
CA GLU A 10 -8.48 7.61 4.31
C GLU A 10 -9.70 6.68 4.23
N ASP A 11 -10.56 6.70 5.25
CA ASP A 11 -11.86 6.00 5.24
C ASP A 11 -11.78 4.52 4.79
N ASN A 12 -10.78 3.77 5.28
CA ASN A 12 -10.54 2.38 4.91
C ASN A 12 -10.31 2.17 3.40
N ARG A 13 -9.84 3.20 2.69
CA ARG A 13 -9.53 3.18 1.25
C ARG A 13 -8.12 3.67 0.99
N PHE A 14 -7.38 2.91 0.21
CA PHE A 14 -6.14 3.31 -0.44
C PHE A 14 -6.48 3.69 -1.88
N ILE A 15 -6.32 4.96 -2.22
CA ILE A 15 -6.77 5.54 -3.49
C ILE A 15 -5.56 5.93 -4.32
N ILE A 16 -5.52 5.52 -5.58
CA ILE A 16 -4.51 5.94 -6.55
C ILE A 16 -5.18 6.73 -7.68
N ASP A 17 -4.85 8.01 -7.83
CA ASP A 17 -5.25 8.84 -8.97
C ASP A 17 -4.04 9.12 -9.86
N GLU A 18 -3.91 8.32 -10.92
CA GLU A 18 -2.80 8.42 -11.85
C GLU A 18 -2.75 9.75 -12.62
N LYS A 19 -3.88 10.48 -12.75
CA LYS A 19 -3.87 11.80 -13.43
C LYS A 19 -3.12 12.85 -12.63
N ARG A 20 -3.05 12.67 -11.32
CA ARG A 20 -2.33 13.57 -10.41
C ARG A 20 -0.86 13.17 -10.25
N CYS A 21 -0.45 12.01 -10.76
CA CYS A 21 0.92 11.54 -10.63
C CYS A 21 1.84 12.33 -11.56
N THR A 22 2.83 13.01 -10.98
CA THR A 22 3.84 13.80 -11.71
C THR A 22 5.13 13.02 -12.02
N GLY A 23 5.21 11.77 -11.57
CA GLY A 23 6.41 10.94 -11.77
C GLY A 23 7.58 11.28 -10.83
N CYS A 24 7.34 11.97 -9.70
CA CYS A 24 8.40 12.37 -8.75
C CYS A 24 9.09 11.20 -8.01
N MET A 25 8.59 9.97 -8.15
CA MET A 25 9.13 8.73 -7.57
C MET A 25 9.18 8.64 -6.03
N ASN A 26 8.76 9.67 -5.30
CA ASN A 26 8.80 9.68 -3.83
C ASN A 26 8.11 8.47 -3.19
N CYS A 27 6.95 8.06 -3.72
CA CYS A 27 6.22 6.89 -3.21
C CYS A 27 7.01 5.59 -3.35
N GLN A 28 7.77 5.42 -4.43
CA GLN A 28 8.59 4.25 -4.67
C GLN A 28 9.79 4.16 -3.73
N VAL A 29 10.31 5.31 -3.27
CA VAL A 29 11.42 5.37 -2.32
C VAL A 29 10.98 5.09 -0.89
N VAL A 30 9.82 5.60 -0.46
CA VAL A 30 9.37 5.49 0.94
C VAL A 30 8.64 4.18 1.26
N CYS A 31 8.00 3.55 0.27
CA CYS A 31 7.28 2.30 0.50
C CYS A 31 8.24 1.11 0.56
N PHE A 32 7.80 0.02 1.19
CA PHE A 32 8.58 -1.23 1.19
C PHE A 32 8.91 -1.67 -0.24
N PRO A 33 10.07 -2.29 -0.46
CA PRO A 33 10.48 -2.74 -1.79
C PRO A 33 9.39 -3.54 -2.50
N LYS A 34 9.16 -3.23 -3.78
CA LYS A 34 8.13 -3.88 -4.63
C LYS A 34 6.67 -3.63 -4.21
N SER A 35 6.39 -2.65 -3.35
CA SER A 35 5.01 -2.28 -2.99
C SER A 35 4.35 -1.36 -4.01
N ILE A 36 5.10 -0.43 -4.59
CA ILE A 36 4.61 0.52 -5.59
C ILE A 36 5.66 0.70 -6.67
N LYS A 37 5.21 0.86 -7.92
CA LYS A 37 6.07 1.13 -9.07
C LYS A 37 5.53 2.30 -9.85
N VAL A 38 6.35 3.33 -10.04
CA VAL A 38 6.05 4.43 -10.96
C VAL A 38 6.51 4.01 -12.36
N VAL A 39 5.58 4.01 -13.31
CA VAL A 39 5.85 3.73 -14.71
C VAL A 39 5.34 4.88 -15.56
N GLU A 40 6.06 5.17 -16.64
CA GLU A 40 5.59 6.12 -17.64
C GLU A 40 4.38 5.51 -18.36
N GLN A 41 3.25 6.21 -18.32
CA GLN A 41 2.01 5.75 -18.95
C GLN A 41 1.11 6.92 -19.32
N ILE A 42 0.32 6.75 -20.39
CA ILE A 42 -0.69 7.72 -20.80
C ILE A 42 -1.96 7.46 -19.98
N ALA A 43 -2.15 8.20 -18.88
CA ALA A 43 -3.31 8.10 -18.00
C ALA A 43 -4.58 8.81 -18.55
N LYS A 44 -4.71 8.92 -19.88
CA LYS A 44 -5.84 9.63 -20.50
C LYS A 44 -7.13 8.87 -20.21
N ASN A 45 -8.10 9.56 -19.59
CA ASN A 45 -9.37 9.01 -19.11
C ASN A 45 -9.26 7.99 -17.96
N SER A 46 -8.12 7.90 -17.26
CA SER A 46 -8.07 7.04 -16.06
C SER A 46 -9.07 7.52 -15.00
N THR A 47 -9.56 6.59 -14.18
CA THR A 47 -10.36 6.91 -12.99
C THR A 47 -9.56 6.50 -11.77
N PRO A 48 -9.74 7.16 -10.61
CA PRO A 48 -9.04 6.75 -9.40
C PRO A 48 -9.32 5.29 -9.09
N THR A 49 -8.26 4.53 -8.86
CA THR A 49 -8.36 3.14 -8.40
C THR A 49 -8.51 3.13 -6.89
N HIS A 50 -9.44 2.34 -6.37
CA HIS A 50 -9.71 2.25 -4.95
C HIS A 50 -9.48 0.84 -4.45
N TYR A 51 -8.60 0.70 -3.46
CA TYR A 51 -8.35 -0.54 -2.74
C TYR A 51 -8.93 -0.40 -1.35
N HIS A 52 -9.75 -1.35 -0.93
CA HIS A 52 -10.24 -1.37 0.44
C HIS A 52 -9.21 -2.04 1.34
N TYR A 53 -9.00 -1.49 2.53
CA TYR A 53 -8.16 -2.09 3.55
C TYR A 53 -8.91 -2.16 4.89
N TYR A 54 -8.47 -3.07 5.74
CA TYR A 54 -9.04 -3.31 7.06
C TYR A 54 -7.99 -3.05 8.13
N ASP A 55 -8.39 -2.45 9.24
CA ASP A 55 -7.54 -2.34 10.42
C ASP A 55 -7.43 -3.71 11.10
N ALA A 56 -6.21 -4.13 11.38
CA ALA A 56 -5.93 -5.43 12.00
C ALA A 56 -4.82 -5.33 13.04
N GLN A 57 -4.75 -6.31 13.93
CA GLN A 57 -3.67 -6.48 14.90
C GLN A 57 -2.95 -7.80 14.64
N CYS A 58 -1.61 -7.77 14.56
CA CYS A 58 -0.83 -8.97 14.28
C CYS A 58 -0.78 -9.87 15.52
N ASP A 59 -1.14 -11.15 15.39
CA ASP A 59 -1.11 -12.11 16.50
C ASP A 59 0.32 -12.35 17.02
N LYS A 60 1.33 -12.17 16.16
CA LYS A 60 2.72 -12.49 16.47
C LYS A 60 3.50 -11.35 17.11
N CYS A 61 3.51 -10.18 16.47
CA CYS A 61 4.25 -9.01 16.98
C CYS A 61 3.36 -8.00 17.71
N ARG A 62 2.03 -8.22 17.72
CA ARG A 62 1.02 -7.39 18.41
C ARG A 62 0.87 -5.95 17.87
N LEU A 63 1.61 -5.60 16.82
CA LEU A 63 1.49 -4.30 16.14
C LEU A 63 0.19 -4.21 15.32
N ALA A 64 -0.39 -3.02 15.29
CA ALA A 64 -1.45 -2.68 14.36
C ALA A 64 -0.91 -2.62 12.93
N PHE A 65 -1.72 -3.02 11.95
CA PHE A 65 -1.38 -2.95 10.54
C PHE A 65 -2.65 -2.84 9.68
N PHE A 66 -2.48 -2.35 8.44
CA PHE A 66 -3.54 -2.40 7.44
C PHE A 66 -3.47 -3.71 6.66
N ALA A 67 -4.61 -4.38 6.54
CA ALA A 67 -4.78 -5.65 5.87
C ALA A 67 -5.60 -5.51 4.59
N TRP A 68 -5.28 -6.32 3.58
CA TRP A 68 -6.09 -6.43 2.35
C TRP A 68 -7.28 -7.38 2.51
N GLU A 69 -7.22 -8.27 3.50
CA GLU A 69 -8.29 -9.22 3.83
C GLU A 69 -8.84 -8.91 5.23
N PRO A 70 -10.17 -9.01 5.44
CA PRO A 70 -10.80 -8.63 6.70
C PRO A 70 -10.42 -9.50 7.90
N ASN A 71 -9.92 -10.71 7.64
CA ASN A 71 -9.58 -11.72 8.64
C ASN A 71 -8.06 -11.97 8.72
N ALA A 72 -7.23 -11.06 8.20
CA ALA A 72 -5.78 -11.22 8.27
C ALA A 72 -5.28 -11.10 9.72
N THR A 73 -4.56 -12.12 10.18
CA THR A 73 -4.04 -12.19 11.57
C THR A 73 -2.53 -11.95 11.67
N LEU A 74 -1.81 -11.93 10.55
CA LEU A 74 -0.36 -11.70 10.51
C LEU A 74 -0.04 -10.48 9.64
N CYS A 75 0.79 -9.58 10.18
CA CYS A 75 1.26 -8.43 9.41
C CYS A 75 2.25 -8.84 8.31
N PRO A 76 2.42 -8.02 7.25
CA PRO A 76 3.31 -8.35 6.12
C PRO A 76 4.74 -8.72 6.52
N ILE A 77 5.27 -8.12 7.60
CA ILE A 77 6.62 -8.40 8.11
C ILE A 77 6.70 -9.80 8.73
N CYS A 78 5.75 -10.15 9.61
CA CYS A 78 5.75 -11.47 10.25
C CYS A 78 5.47 -12.59 9.23
N THR A 79 4.58 -12.36 8.26
CA THR A 79 4.36 -13.29 7.14
C THR A 79 5.64 -13.51 6.33
N GLN A 80 6.39 -12.44 6.05
CA GLN A 80 7.65 -12.54 5.31
C GLN A 80 8.71 -13.33 6.09
N HIS A 81 8.88 -13.08 7.39
CA HIS A 81 9.81 -13.84 8.23
C HIS A 81 9.45 -15.33 8.29
N GLN A 82 8.16 -15.67 8.37
CA GLN A 82 7.69 -17.06 8.33
C GLN A 82 8.04 -17.74 7.00
N LYS A 83 7.82 -17.07 5.86
CA LYS A 83 8.19 -17.60 4.54
C LYS A 83 9.69 -17.85 4.37
N GLN A 84 10.52 -17.04 5.03
CA GLN A 84 11.98 -17.15 4.98
C GLN A 84 12.55 -18.13 6.02
N GLY A 85 11.72 -18.72 6.89
CA GLY A 85 12.16 -19.68 7.92
C GLY A 85 12.86 -19.05 9.13
N TRP A 86 12.63 -17.76 9.41
CA TRP A 86 13.20 -17.06 10.57
C TRP A 86 12.37 -17.26 11.85
N LEU A 87 11.31 -18.08 11.77
CA LEU A 87 10.21 -18.15 12.71
C LEU A 87 9.59 -19.54 12.77
#